data_AF-A0A7X3V3D4-F1
#
_entry.id   AF-A0A7X3V3D4-F1
#
_cell.length_a   1.000
_cell.length_b   1.000
_cell.length_c   1.000
_cell.angle_alpha   90.00
_cell.angle_beta   90.00
_cell.angle_gamma   90.00
#
_symmetry.space_group_name_H-M   'P 1'
#
loop_
_entity.id
_entity.type
_entity.pdbx_description
1 polymer ?
#
loop_
_entity_poly.entity_id
_entity_poly.type
_entity_poly.pdbx_seq_one_letter_code
_entity_poly.pdbx_strand_id
1 'polypeptide(L)'
;MIDVAVDGAGDAQGPAVACPASVEEAAEVIRAATETGTRLIPAGLGSWLGAGGWTRSGDVIVSCERLNAVQHYEPADLTMTAGAGLAMTELDDVLRPNGQWLPVDTPGVGAGTLGGMVACGVSGALQGRYGAVRD
;
A
#
# COMPACT_ATOMS: atom_id res chain seq x y z
N MET A 1 -3.71 -19.63 -7.51
CA MET A 1 -2.27 -19.86 -7.71
C MET A 1 -1.60 -18.58 -7.25
N ILE A 2 -0.96 -18.58 -6.08
CA ILE A 2 -0.34 -17.37 -5.52
C ILE A 2 0.84 -17.01 -6.42
N ASP A 3 0.82 -15.82 -7.01
CA ASP A 3 1.93 -15.33 -7.82
C ASP A 3 2.99 -14.77 -6.87
N VAL A 4 4.06 -15.54 -6.69
CA VAL A 4 5.23 -15.15 -5.90
C VAL A 4 6.34 -14.82 -6.86
N ALA A 5 6.57 -13.53 -7.11
CA ALA A 5 7.69 -13.07 -7.90
C ALA A 5 8.95 -13.12 -7.03
N VAL A 6 9.99 -13.79 -7.52
CA VAL A 6 11.29 -13.86 -6.84
C VAL A 6 12.28 -13.06 -7.69
N ASP A 7 12.53 -11.81 -7.32
CA ASP A 7 13.53 -10.99 -8.01
C ASP A 7 14.92 -11.31 -7.44
N GLY A 8 15.85 -11.74 -8.30
CA GLY A 8 17.19 -12.16 -7.89
C GLY A 8 18.23 -11.96 -8.98
N ALA A 9 19.14 -11.01 -8.76
CA ALA A 9 20.43 -10.93 -9.43
C ALA A 9 21.55 -11.21 -8.40
N GLY A 10 22.12 -12.41 -8.46
CA GLY A 10 23.27 -12.87 -7.64
C GLY A 10 22.91 -13.88 -6.55
N ASP A 11 23.87 -14.68 -6.10
CA ASP A 11 23.77 -15.82 -5.16
C ASP A 11 23.21 -15.49 -3.75
N ALA A 12 22.65 -14.30 -3.55
CA ALA A 12 21.81 -13.94 -2.42
C ALA A 12 20.36 -13.82 -2.91
N GLN A 13 19.54 -14.86 -2.69
CA GLN A 13 18.13 -14.83 -3.05
C GLN A 13 17.45 -13.63 -2.37
N GLY A 14 17.00 -12.66 -3.17
CA GLY A 14 16.26 -11.49 -2.69
C GLY A 14 14.95 -11.88 -1.99
N PRO A 15 14.30 -10.94 -1.28
CA PRO A 15 13.01 -11.22 -0.66
C PRO A 15 11.99 -11.60 -1.74
N ALA A 16 11.20 -12.64 -1.48
CA ALA A 16 10.11 -13.01 -2.37
C ALA A 16 8.98 -11.99 -2.24
N VAL A 17 8.24 -11.74 -3.32
CA VAL A 17 7.14 -10.77 -3.35
C VAL A 17 5.83 -11.49 -3.68
N ALA A 18 4.84 -11.36 -2.81
CA ALA A 18 3.47 -11.81 -3.03
C ALA A 18 2.58 -10.61 -3.33
N CYS A 19 1.83 -10.66 -4.42
CA CYS A 19 0.92 -9.59 -4.85
C CYS A 19 -0.53 -10.12 -4.87
N PRO A 20 -1.22 -10.23 -3.72
CA PRO A 20 -2.60 -10.70 -3.68
C PRO A 20 -3.55 -9.76 -4.44
N ALA A 21 -4.49 -10.34 -5.18
CA ALA A 21 -5.52 -9.63 -5.94
C ALA A 21 -6.82 -9.40 -5.16
N SER A 22 -6.97 -10.07 -4.02
CA SER A 22 -8.16 -9.99 -3.17
C SER A 22 -7.79 -10.12 -1.69
N VAL A 23 -8.74 -9.79 -0.81
CA VAL A 23 -8.57 -9.95 0.64
C VAL A 23 -8.40 -11.42 1.01
N GLU A 24 -9.06 -12.32 0.29
CA GLU A 24 -8.97 -13.77 0.47
C GLU A 24 -7.58 -14.29 0.12
N GLU A 25 -7.01 -13.85 -1.00
CA GLU A 25 -5.63 -14.19 -1.38
C GLU A 25 -4.62 -13.62 -0.37
N ALA A 26 -4.84 -12.40 0.13
CA ALA A 26 -3.98 -11.83 1.18
C ALA A 26 -4.05 -12.64 2.48
N ALA A 27 -5.26 -13.10 2.87
CA ALA A 27 -5.46 -13.96 4.03
C ALA A 27 -4.80 -15.35 3.85
N GLU A 28 -4.77 -15.89 2.64
CA GLU A 28 -4.02 -17.12 2.32
C GLU A 28 -2.52 -16.95 2.54
N VAL A 29 -1.94 -15.85 2.04
CA VAL A 29 -0.52 -15.51 2.24
C VAL A 29 -0.20 -15.39 3.73
N ILE A 30 -1.04 -14.69 4.49
CA ILE A 30 -0.87 -14.50 5.95
C ILE A 30 -0.94 -15.84 6.69
N ARG A 31 -1.89 -16.71 6.36
CA ARG A 31 -1.99 -18.05 6.97
C ARG A 31 -0.76 -18.90 6.68
N ALA A 32 -0.35 -18.99 5.42
CA ALA A 32 0.82 -19.77 5.03
C ALA A 32 2.08 -19.29 5.76
N ALA A 33 2.30 -17.98 5.84
CA ALA A 33 3.43 -17.40 6.55
C ALA A 33 3.37 -17.65 8.07
N THR A 34 2.17 -17.68 8.65
CA THR A 34 1.97 -17.99 10.07
C THR A 34 2.34 -19.44 10.36
N GLU A 35 1.99 -20.38 9.49
CA GLU A 35 2.31 -21.81 9.63
C GLU A 35 3.82 -22.08 9.57
N THR A 36 4.56 -21.31 8.77
CA THR A 36 6.00 -21.48 8.57
C THR A 36 6.86 -20.55 9.44
N GLY A 37 6.24 -19.61 10.16
CA GLY A 37 6.96 -18.55 10.88
C GLY A 37 7.68 -17.56 9.95
N THR A 38 7.26 -17.47 8.69
CA THR A 38 7.85 -16.55 7.70
C THR A 38 7.47 -15.11 8.04
N ARG A 39 8.47 -14.23 8.06
CA ARG A 39 8.26 -12.80 8.29
C ARG A 39 7.66 -12.14 7.05
N LEU A 40 6.55 -11.43 7.25
CA LEU A 40 5.89 -10.64 6.22
C LEU A 40 6.27 -9.15 6.32
N ILE A 41 6.52 -8.53 5.18
CA ILE A 41 6.78 -7.09 5.04
C ILE A 41 5.64 -6.48 4.22
N PRO A 42 4.69 -5.76 4.82
CA PRO A 42 3.63 -5.11 4.05
C PRO A 42 4.21 -3.98 3.22
N ALA A 43 3.75 -3.87 1.97
CA ALA A 43 4.14 -2.81 1.05
C ALA A 43 2.93 -2.33 0.24
N GLY A 44 2.92 -1.04 -0.09
CA GLY A 44 2.16 -0.51 -1.23
C GLY A 44 2.91 -0.82 -2.53
N LEU A 45 3.33 0.22 -3.25
CA LEU A 45 4.18 0.11 -4.47
C LEU A 45 5.68 -0.11 -4.18
N GLY A 46 6.05 -0.36 -2.92
CA GLY A 46 7.44 -0.65 -2.54
C GLY A 46 8.42 0.53 -2.52
N SER A 47 7.97 1.78 -2.75
CA SER A 47 8.82 2.97 -2.85
C SER A 47 9.71 3.27 -1.62
N TRP A 48 9.34 2.75 -0.45
CA TRP A 48 10.08 2.91 0.81
C TRP A 48 10.82 1.65 1.29
N LEU A 49 10.76 0.53 0.55
CA LEU A 49 11.36 -0.73 1.00
C LEU A 49 12.88 -0.67 1.14
N GLY A 50 13.55 0.10 0.29
CA GLY A 50 15.00 0.32 0.37
C GLY A 50 15.44 1.30 1.46
N ALA A 51 14.51 2.12 1.98
CA ALA A 51 14.82 3.17 2.94
C ALA A 51 14.88 2.61 4.37
N GLY A 52 15.98 1.96 4.74
CA GLY A 52 16.24 1.52 6.11
C GLY A 52 16.59 0.04 6.28
N GLY A 53 16.75 -0.73 5.18
CA GLY A 53 17.19 -2.12 5.26
C GLY A 53 16.18 -3.06 5.94
N TRP A 54 14.89 -2.83 5.70
CA TRP A 54 13.79 -3.53 6.37
C TRP A 54 13.68 -5.02 6.02
N THR A 55 14.20 -5.39 4.86
CA THR A 55 14.13 -6.75 4.30
C THR A 55 15.40 -7.55 4.60
N ARG A 56 15.22 -8.81 4.95
CA ARG A 56 16.26 -9.81 5.16
C ARG A 56 16.03 -11.00 4.22
N SER A 57 17.05 -11.82 4.02
CA SER A 57 16.87 -13.08 3.29
C SER A 57 15.83 -13.95 4.00
N GLY A 58 14.88 -14.50 3.23
CA GLY A 58 13.76 -15.28 3.72
C GLY A 58 12.50 -14.47 4.10
N ASP A 59 12.55 -13.13 4.03
CA ASP A 59 11.34 -12.31 4.14
C ASP A 59 10.46 -12.45 2.89
N VAL A 60 9.15 -12.31 3.09
CA VAL A 60 8.17 -12.16 2.01
C VAL A 60 7.57 -10.76 2.07
N ILE A 61 7.74 -9.99 1.00
CA ILE A 61 7.05 -8.73 0.81
C ILE A 61 5.62 -9.04 0.36
N VAL A 62 4.63 -8.42 1.00
CA VAL A 62 3.22 -8.50 0.59
C VAL A 62 2.84 -7.15 -0.01
N SER A 63 2.85 -7.07 -1.34
CA SER A 63 2.50 -5.88 -2.11
C SER A 63 0.99 -5.77 -2.26
N CYS A 64 0.44 -4.62 -1.85
CA CYS A 64 -0.97 -4.31 -2.02
C CYS A 64 -1.31 -3.77 -3.42
N GLU A 65 -0.36 -3.70 -4.36
CA GLU A 65 -0.53 -3.02 -5.65
C GLU A 65 -1.76 -3.49 -6.46
N ARG A 66 -2.17 -4.75 -6.32
CA ARG A 66 -3.35 -5.33 -6.99
C ARG A 66 -4.65 -5.14 -6.21
N LEU A 67 -4.58 -4.68 -4.97
CA LEU A 67 -5.71 -4.28 -4.12
C LEU A 67 -5.97 -2.77 -4.27
N ASN A 68 -6.18 -2.29 -5.50
CA ASN A 68 -6.21 -0.87 -5.84
C ASN A 68 -7.58 -0.34 -6.30
N ALA A 69 -8.63 -1.16 -6.27
CA ALA A 69 -9.96 -0.75 -6.73
C ALA A 69 -10.63 0.25 -5.76
N VAL A 70 -11.31 1.26 -6.32
CA VAL A 70 -12.33 2.04 -5.61
C VAL A 70 -13.59 1.17 -5.53
N GLN A 71 -14.00 0.84 -4.31
CA GLN A 71 -15.13 -0.04 -4.03
C GLN A 71 -16.44 0.74 -3.90
N HIS A 72 -16.37 1.93 -3.32
CA HIS A 72 -17.51 2.82 -3.15
C HIS A 72 -17.03 4.27 -3.07
N TYR A 73 -17.76 5.19 -3.69
CA TYR A 73 -17.51 6.62 -3.60
C TYR A 73 -18.85 7.36 -3.61
N GLU A 74 -19.12 8.10 -2.54
CA GLU A 74 -20.29 8.96 -2.41
C GLU A 74 -19.82 10.42 -2.26
N PRO A 75 -19.77 11.20 -3.36
CA PRO A 75 -19.27 12.57 -3.35
C PRO A 75 -20.09 13.51 -2.46
N ALA A 76 -21.39 13.26 -2.29
CA ALA A 76 -22.24 14.12 -1.46
C ALA A 76 -21.89 14.00 0.03
N ASP A 77 -21.48 12.80 0.46
CA ASP A 77 -21.10 12.51 1.84
C ASP A 77 -19.61 12.70 2.12
N LEU A 78 -18.80 12.99 1.07
CA LEU A 78 -17.35 13.09 1.13
C LEU A 78 -16.69 11.81 1.65
N THR A 79 -17.23 10.65 1.26
CA THR A 79 -16.72 9.34 1.69
C THR A 79 -16.32 8.47 0.51
N MET A 80 -15.22 7.73 0.67
CA MET A 80 -14.74 6.76 -0.30
C MET A 80 -14.22 5.53 0.43
N THR A 81 -14.57 4.35 -0.09
CA THR A 81 -13.97 3.07 0.27
C THR A 81 -13.12 2.60 -0.91
N ALA A 82 -11.84 2.35 -0.68
CA ALA A 82 -10.91 1.88 -1.69
C ALA A 82 -9.90 0.90 -1.10
N GLY A 83 -9.29 0.11 -1.98
CA GLY A 83 -8.24 -0.81 -1.60
C GLY A 83 -6.94 -0.10 -1.18
N ALA A 84 -6.19 -0.74 -0.30
CA ALA A 84 -4.93 -0.21 0.25
C ALA A 84 -3.86 0.06 -0.82
N GLY A 85 -3.94 -0.56 -1.99
CA GLY A 85 -3.06 -0.36 -3.13
C GLY A 85 -3.38 0.84 -4.00
N LEU A 86 -4.52 1.52 -3.80
CA LEU A 86 -4.92 2.65 -4.65
C LEU A 86 -3.83 3.73 -4.62
N ALA A 87 -3.29 4.09 -5.77
CA ALA A 87 -2.26 5.12 -5.86
C ALA A 87 -2.87 6.49 -5.53
N MET A 88 -2.13 7.36 -4.84
CA MET A 88 -2.61 8.71 -4.52
C MET A 88 -2.91 9.53 -5.78
N THR A 89 -2.18 9.28 -6.88
CA THR A 89 -2.45 9.91 -8.17
C THR A 89 -3.78 9.45 -8.78
N GLU A 90 -4.10 8.17 -8.67
CA GLU A 90 -5.38 7.61 -9.13
C GLU A 90 -6.54 8.11 -8.26
N LEU A 91 -6.33 8.23 -6.95
CA LEU A 91 -7.27 8.85 -6.03
C LEU A 91 -7.60 10.29 -6.48
N ASP A 92 -6.59 11.10 -6.75
CA ASP A 92 -6.79 12.47 -7.23
C ASP A 92 -7.59 12.52 -8.53
N ASP A 93 -7.34 11.59 -9.45
CA ASP A 93 -8.08 11.51 -10.72
C ASP A 93 -9.56 11.15 -10.52
N VAL A 94 -9.89 10.36 -9.50
CA VAL A 94 -11.28 10.00 -9.14
C VAL A 94 -12.01 11.17 -8.46
N LEU A 95 -11.31 11.95 -7.63
CA LEU A 95 -11.90 13.04 -6.86
C LEU A 95 -12.06 14.33 -7.69
N ARG A 96 -11.11 14.62 -8.59
CA ARG A 96 -11.03 15.87 -9.36
C ARG A 96 -12.31 16.23 -10.14
N PRO A 97 -13.05 15.30 -10.79
CA PRO A 97 -14.29 15.63 -11.49
C PRO A 97 -15.38 16.25 -10.60
N ASN A 98 -15.35 15.97 -9.28
CA ASN A 98 -16.27 16.53 -8.30
C ASN A 98 -15.70 17.77 -7.60
N GLY A 99 -14.53 18.27 -8.01
CA GLY A 99 -13.84 19.37 -7.33
C GLY A 99 -13.33 18.99 -5.94
N GLN A 100 -13.15 17.70 -5.68
CA GLN A 100 -12.72 17.16 -4.39
C GLN A 100 -11.25 16.73 -4.46
N TRP A 101 -10.63 16.61 -3.29
CA TRP A 101 -9.25 16.12 -3.11
C TRP A 101 -9.08 15.66 -1.66
N LEU A 102 -8.10 14.78 -1.40
CA LEU A 102 -7.75 14.34 -0.05
C LEU A 102 -6.60 15.20 0.49
N PRO A 103 -6.77 15.94 1.61
CA PRO A 103 -5.77 16.88 2.10
C PRO A 103 -4.62 16.22 2.88
N VAL A 104 -3.94 15.26 2.24
CA VAL A 104 -2.77 14.56 2.78
C VAL A 104 -1.55 14.90 1.93
N ASP A 105 -0.58 15.59 2.53
CA ASP A 105 0.70 15.85 1.85
C ASP A 105 1.58 14.60 1.89
N THR A 106 1.98 14.09 0.72
CA THR A 106 2.98 13.02 0.64
C THR A 106 4.39 13.60 0.58
N PRO A 107 5.34 13.18 1.43
CA PRO A 107 6.75 13.48 1.20
C PRO A 107 7.19 12.76 -0.10
N GLY A 108 7.46 13.54 -1.15
CA GLY A 108 7.66 13.02 -2.51
C GLY A 108 6.33 12.96 -3.27
N VAL A 109 6.27 13.62 -4.42
CA VAL A 109 5.05 13.78 -5.22
C VAL A 109 4.61 12.42 -5.78
N GLY A 110 3.38 11.98 -5.48
CA GLY A 110 2.70 10.90 -6.22
C GLY A 110 3.21 9.46 -6.02
N ALA A 111 4.18 9.21 -5.14
CA ALA A 111 4.87 7.90 -5.06
C ALA A 111 4.33 6.93 -3.99
N GLY A 112 3.07 7.05 -3.61
CA GLY A 112 2.49 6.28 -2.51
C GLY A 112 1.08 5.77 -2.79
N THR A 113 0.66 4.83 -1.94
CA THR A 113 -0.69 4.25 -1.94
C THR A 113 -1.46 4.71 -0.72
N LEU A 114 -2.79 4.65 -0.78
CA LEU A 114 -3.67 4.95 0.35
C LEU A 114 -3.26 4.14 1.61
N GLY A 115 -3.01 2.84 1.46
CA GLY A 115 -2.56 1.98 2.55
C GLY A 115 -1.16 2.35 3.06
N GLY A 116 -0.25 2.76 2.17
CA GLY A 116 1.06 3.27 2.57
C GLY A 116 0.98 4.54 3.42
N MET A 117 0.08 5.47 3.07
CA MET A 117 -0.13 6.69 3.85
C MET A 117 -0.62 6.38 5.27
N VAL A 118 -1.58 5.46 5.38
CA VAL A 118 -2.12 5.00 6.67
C VAL A 118 -1.04 4.28 7.48
N ALA A 119 -0.31 3.33 6.87
CA ALA A 119 0.72 2.54 7.55
C ALA A 119 1.88 3.39 8.08
N CYS A 120 2.29 4.42 7.34
CA CYS A 120 3.36 5.32 7.74
C CYS A 120 2.88 6.46 8.65
N GLY A 121 1.57 6.63 8.86
CA GLY A 121 1.02 7.74 9.65
C GLY A 121 1.46 9.10 9.10
N VAL A 122 1.42 9.28 7.78
CA VAL A 122 1.99 10.46 7.13
C VAL A 122 1.35 11.74 7.67
N SER A 123 2.20 12.69 8.04
CA SER A 123 1.82 14.00 8.59
C SER A 123 2.54 15.11 7.83
N GLY A 124 1.77 16.03 7.26
CA GLY A 124 2.28 17.13 6.44
C GLY A 124 1.89 18.52 6.96
N ALA A 125 2.17 19.55 6.17
CA ALA A 125 1.84 20.94 6.52
C ALA A 125 0.32 21.15 6.60
N LEU A 126 -0.45 20.43 5.77
CA LEU A 126 -1.91 20.48 5.75
C LEU A 126 -2.56 20.00 7.05
N GLN A 127 -1.87 19.20 7.87
CA GLN A 127 -2.46 18.63 9.08
C GLN A 127 -2.97 19.70 10.06
N GLY A 128 -2.34 20.87 10.09
CA GLY A 128 -2.76 21.96 10.97
C GLY A 128 -4.16 22.51 10.66
N ARG A 129 -4.65 22.31 9.43
CA ARG A 129 -5.99 22.73 9.00
C ARG A 129 -6.94 21.56 8.78
N TYR A 130 -6.43 20.42 8.33
CA TYR A 130 -7.26 19.31 7.85
C TYR A 130 -7.14 18.01 8.65
N GLY A 131 -6.27 17.95 9.67
CA GLY A 131 -6.01 16.73 10.43
C GLY A 131 -4.91 15.85 9.82
N ALA A 132 -4.39 14.92 10.60
CA ALA A 132 -3.47 13.90 10.11
C ALA A 132 -4.24 12.78 9.39
N VAL A 133 -3.53 11.85 8.72
CA VAL A 133 -4.15 10.69 8.02
C VAL A 133 -5.09 9.84 8.89
N ARG A 134 -4.94 9.90 10.21
CA ARG A 134 -5.80 9.19 11.17
C ARG A 134 -7.15 9.88 11.38
N ASP A 135 -7.20 11.20 11.24
CA ASP A 135 -8.34 12.04 11.60
C ASP A 135 -9.36 12.09 10.44
#